data_AF-A0A5C8WW15-F1
#
_entry.id   AF-A0A5C8WW15-F1
#
_cell.length_a   1.000
_cell.length_b   1.000
_cell.length_c   1.000
_cell.angle_alpha   90.00
_cell.angle_beta   90.00
_cell.angle_gamma   90.00
#
_symmetry.space_group_name_H-M   'P 1'
#
loop_
_entity.id
_entity.type
_entity.pdbx_description
1 polymer ?
#
loop_
_entity_poly.entity_id
_entity_poly.type
_entity_poly.pdbx_seq_one_letter_code
_entity_poly.pdbx_strand_id
1 'polypeptide(L)'
;MTTALVLASVAGARAQPADVSDARVLALVRGHRTHGFVTVGQSLAYAERARPQSFRLARARVERRAGEPFTRVRLCYWLRPAGRPAEPACGIDYLVTDGPPHVEVAEAFGGLGRELEAGRERFVRALDRELDLRRDPAAKALDDALAPFDPYDRR
;
A
#
# COMPACT_ATOMS: atom_id res chain seq x y z
N MET A 1 -53.14 36.15 -31.30
CA MET A 1 -51.83 35.62 -31.74
C MET A 1 -50.91 35.70 -30.54
N THR A 2 -50.57 34.56 -29.96
CA THR A 2 -49.90 34.47 -28.64
C THR A 2 -48.48 33.97 -28.87
N THR A 3 -47.49 34.83 -28.66
CA THR A 3 -46.08 34.52 -28.90
C THR A 3 -45.49 33.91 -27.63
N ALA A 4 -45.11 32.63 -27.68
CA ALA A 4 -44.42 31.95 -26.59
C ALA A 4 -42.90 32.16 -26.70
N LEU A 5 -42.30 32.69 -25.64
CA LEU A 5 -40.86 32.89 -25.50
C LEU A 5 -40.23 31.61 -24.92
N VAL A 6 -39.33 30.97 -25.67
CA VAL A 6 -38.58 29.80 -25.20
C VAL A 6 -37.27 30.28 -24.56
N LEU A 7 -37.14 30.08 -23.25
CA LEU A 7 -35.91 30.29 -22.48
C LEU A 7 -34.96 29.12 -22.70
N ALA A 8 -33.82 29.37 -23.35
CA ALA A 8 -32.74 28.41 -23.50
C ALA A 8 -31.83 28.43 -22.26
N SER A 9 -31.88 27.37 -21.46
CA SER A 9 -31.02 27.16 -20.31
C SER A 9 -29.62 26.73 -20.76
N VAL A 10 -28.62 27.59 -20.56
CA VAL A 10 -27.21 27.24 -20.80
C VAL A 10 -26.72 26.41 -19.61
N ALA A 11 -26.70 25.09 -19.77
CA ALA A 11 -26.10 24.19 -18.79
C ALA A 11 -24.57 24.35 -18.84
N GLY A 12 -24.03 25.13 -17.90
CA GLY A 12 -22.60 25.15 -17.62
C GLY A 12 -22.15 23.81 -17.04
N ALA A 13 -21.71 22.90 -17.92
CA ALA A 13 -21.01 21.69 -17.51
C ALA A 13 -19.68 22.11 -16.85
N ARG A 14 -19.67 22.20 -15.53
CA ARG A 14 -18.42 22.19 -14.76
C ARG A 14 -17.73 20.86 -15.08
N ALA A 15 -16.59 20.93 -15.76
CA ALA A 15 -15.69 19.79 -15.89
C ALA A 15 -15.34 19.33 -14.47
N GLN A 16 -15.91 18.20 -14.06
CA GLN A 16 -15.41 17.48 -12.89
C GLN A 16 -13.96 17.10 -13.21
N PRO A 17 -12.99 17.32 -12.30
CA PRO A 17 -11.66 16.78 -12.50
C PRO A 17 -11.84 15.29 -12.79
N ALA A 18 -11.29 14.82 -13.91
CA ALA A 18 -11.42 13.42 -14.30
C ALA A 18 -10.94 12.55 -13.14
N ASP A 19 -11.85 11.81 -12.52
CA ASP A 19 -11.53 10.95 -11.38
C ASP A 19 -10.35 10.06 -11.77
N VAL A 20 -9.26 10.18 -11.00
CA VAL A 20 -8.05 9.42 -11.23
C VAL A 20 -8.38 7.94 -11.15
N SER A 21 -8.20 7.22 -12.25
CA SER A 21 -8.53 5.79 -12.28
C SER A 21 -7.72 4.99 -11.24
N ASP A 22 -8.33 3.94 -10.68
CA ASP A 22 -7.63 3.01 -9.78
C ASP A 22 -6.35 2.44 -10.40
N ALA A 23 -6.38 2.15 -11.70
CA ALA A 23 -5.22 1.67 -12.44
C ALA A 23 -4.06 2.68 -12.42
N ARG A 24 -4.36 3.98 -12.55
CA ARG A 24 -3.36 5.06 -12.48
C ARG A 24 -2.76 5.15 -11.08
N VAL A 25 -3.58 5.10 -10.04
CA VAL A 25 -3.14 5.14 -8.63
C VAL A 25 -2.24 3.93 -8.32
N LEU A 26 -2.64 2.73 -8.73
CA LEU A 26 -1.83 1.52 -8.55
C LEU A 26 -0.52 1.56 -9.34
N ALA A 27 -0.52 2.16 -10.53
CA ALA A 27 0.69 2.35 -11.32
C ALA A 27 1.67 3.30 -10.63
N LEU A 28 1.18 4.38 -10.01
CA LEU A 28 2.00 5.29 -9.20
C LEU A 28 2.68 4.54 -8.04
N VAL A 29 1.94 3.74 -7.28
CA VAL A 29 2.52 2.95 -6.18
C VAL A 29 3.55 1.94 -6.69
N ARG A 30 3.24 1.18 -7.75
CA ARG A 30 4.19 0.20 -8.31
C ARG A 30 5.45 0.84 -8.89
N GLY A 31 5.33 2.07 -9.40
CA GLY A 31 6.41 2.86 -9.99
C GLY A 31 7.22 3.68 -8.97
N HIS A 32 6.71 3.85 -7.75
CA HIS A 32 7.40 4.57 -6.68
C HIS A 32 8.78 3.97 -6.41
N ARG A 33 9.80 4.83 -6.36
CA ARG A 33 11.19 4.40 -6.14
C ARG A 33 11.45 4.31 -4.64
N THR A 34 11.87 3.12 -4.22
CA THR A 34 12.35 2.85 -2.86
C THR A 34 13.72 3.50 -2.64
N HIS A 35 14.16 3.60 -1.38
CA HIS A 35 15.51 4.02 -1.01
C HIS A 35 16.60 3.08 -1.55
N GLY A 36 16.23 1.86 -1.97
CA GLY A 36 17.11 0.92 -2.67
C GLY A 36 17.24 1.17 -4.18
N PHE A 37 16.78 2.31 -4.69
CA PHE A 37 16.82 2.75 -6.09
C PHE A 37 16.07 1.89 -7.12
N VAL A 38 15.32 0.89 -6.66
CA VAL A 38 14.37 0.06 -7.42
C VAL A 38 12.93 0.47 -7.11
N THR A 39 11.98 0.09 -7.96
CA THR A 39 10.57 0.40 -7.68
C THR A 39 9.94 -0.56 -6.67
N VAL A 40 8.87 -0.12 -6.01
CA VAL A 40 8.04 -0.98 -5.15
C VAL A 40 7.61 -2.25 -5.88
N GLY A 41 7.16 -2.12 -7.14
CA GLY A 41 6.78 -3.27 -7.96
C GLY A 41 7.93 -4.27 -8.19
N GLN A 42 9.14 -3.77 -8.43
CA GLN A 42 10.34 -4.61 -8.57
C GLN A 42 10.72 -5.31 -7.26
N SER A 43 10.61 -4.61 -6.13
CA SER A 43 10.87 -5.18 -4.80
C SER A 43 9.88 -6.29 -4.44
N LEU A 44 8.59 -6.08 -4.69
CA LEU A 44 7.55 -7.10 -4.49
C LEU A 44 7.81 -8.33 -5.36
N ALA A 45 8.05 -8.14 -6.65
CA ALA A 45 8.34 -9.25 -7.57
C ALA A 45 9.64 -9.99 -7.19
N TYR A 46 10.64 -9.28 -6.66
CA TYR A 46 11.84 -9.91 -6.12
C TYR A 46 11.51 -10.78 -4.90
N ALA A 47 10.70 -10.31 -3.96
CA ALA A 47 10.29 -11.08 -2.80
C ALA A 47 9.52 -12.36 -3.17
N GLU A 48 8.60 -12.30 -4.14
CA GLU A 48 7.88 -13.48 -4.64
C GLU A 48 8.84 -14.52 -5.22
N ARG A 49 9.88 -14.10 -5.95
CA ARG A 49 10.91 -15.02 -6.47
C ARG A 49 11.84 -15.55 -5.39
N ALA A 50 12.17 -14.73 -4.41
CA ALA A 50 13.06 -15.12 -3.31
C ALA A 50 12.37 -16.08 -2.31
N ARG A 51 11.04 -15.99 -2.19
CA ARG A 51 10.22 -16.76 -1.24
C ARG A 51 8.96 -17.34 -1.91
N PRO A 52 9.11 -18.17 -2.96
CA PRO A 52 7.99 -18.60 -3.80
C PRO A 52 6.96 -19.46 -3.07
N GLN A 53 7.37 -20.12 -1.99
CA GLN A 53 6.49 -20.96 -1.17
C GLN A 53 5.90 -20.21 0.04
N SER A 54 6.45 -19.04 0.38
CA SER A 54 6.18 -18.36 1.65
C SER A 54 5.60 -16.96 1.51
N PHE A 55 5.73 -16.31 0.36
CA PHE A 55 5.17 -15.00 0.10
C PHE A 55 4.59 -14.87 -1.32
N ARG A 56 3.46 -14.19 -1.43
CA ARG A 56 2.96 -13.62 -2.69
C ARG A 56 2.04 -12.45 -2.44
N LEU A 57 2.08 -11.51 -3.35
CA LEU A 57 1.11 -10.42 -3.41
C LEU A 57 -0.24 -10.98 -3.87
N ALA A 58 -1.28 -10.77 -3.05
CA ALA A 58 -2.62 -11.26 -3.35
C ALA A 58 -3.45 -10.22 -4.09
N ARG A 59 -3.44 -8.97 -3.61
CA ARG A 59 -4.22 -7.86 -4.19
C ARG A 59 -3.67 -6.51 -3.73
N ALA A 60 -3.95 -5.48 -4.50
CA ALA A 60 -3.84 -4.09 -4.08
C ALA A 60 -5.24 -3.47 -4.09
N ARG A 61 -5.63 -2.82 -3.00
CA ARG A 61 -6.95 -2.16 -2.85
C ARG A 61 -6.75 -0.66 -2.85
N VAL A 62 -7.54 0.03 -3.66
CA VAL A 62 -7.61 1.50 -3.67
C VAL A 62 -8.77 1.92 -2.79
N GLU A 63 -8.50 2.75 -1.79
CA GLU A 63 -9.47 3.25 -0.82
C GLU A 63 -9.50 4.78 -0.90
N ARG A 64 -10.65 5.36 -1.24
CA ARG A 64 -10.89 6.82 -1.20
C ARG A 64 -11.91 7.10 -0.11
N ARG A 65 -11.61 8.03 0.80
CA ARG A 65 -12.54 8.46 1.86
C ARG A 65 -12.87 9.94 1.67
N ALA A 66 -14.12 10.30 1.94
CA ALA A 66 -14.54 11.69 1.88
C ALA A 66 -13.71 12.52 2.87
N GLY A 67 -13.15 13.64 2.39
CA GLY A 67 -12.33 14.55 3.18
C GLY A 67 -10.84 14.18 3.29
N GLU A 68 -10.39 13.01 2.81
CA GLU A 68 -8.96 12.72 2.71
C GLU A 68 -8.37 13.39 1.45
N PRO A 69 -7.28 14.17 1.55
CA PRO A 69 -6.64 14.82 0.40
C PRO A 69 -5.78 13.86 -0.45
N PHE A 70 -5.82 12.56 -0.15
CA PHE A 70 -5.05 11.50 -0.79
C PHE A 70 -5.93 10.27 -1.01
N THR A 71 -5.47 9.39 -1.89
CA THR A 71 -5.99 8.03 -2.07
C THR A 71 -5.09 7.04 -1.34
N ARG A 72 -5.67 6.17 -0.52
CA ARG A 72 -4.92 5.12 0.18
C ARG A 72 -4.85 3.87 -0.69
N VAL A 73 -3.68 3.26 -0.80
CA VAL A 73 -3.49 1.96 -1.47
C VAL A 73 -3.01 0.95 -0.46
N ARG A 74 -3.81 -0.08 -0.22
CA ARG A 74 -3.49 -1.18 0.70
C ARG A 74 -3.05 -2.41 -0.07
N LEU A 75 -1.80 -2.83 0.11
CA LEU A 75 -1.30 -4.10 -0.42
C LEU A 75 -1.63 -5.22 0.57
N CYS A 76 -2.30 -6.24 0.06
CA CYS A 76 -2.55 -7.48 0.76
C CYS A 76 -1.78 -8.61 0.09
N TYR A 77 -1.28 -9.51 0.91
CA TYR A 77 -0.40 -10.60 0.53
C TYR A 77 -0.78 -11.84 1.33
N TRP A 78 -0.20 -12.97 0.98
CA TRP A 78 -0.22 -14.14 1.85
C TRP A 78 1.16 -14.46 2.37
N LEU A 79 1.19 -14.98 3.59
CA LEU A 79 2.38 -15.54 4.21
C LEU A 79 2.13 -17.01 4.52
N ARG A 80 3.10 -17.86 4.22
CA ARG A 80 3.05 -19.28 4.55
C ARG A 80 4.29 -19.68 5.34
N PRO A 81 4.18 -19.75 6.68
CA PRO A 81 5.19 -20.39 7.50
C PRO A 81 5.34 -21.87 7.09
N ALA A 82 6.55 -22.41 7.16
CA ALA A 82 6.79 -23.83 6.87
C ALA A 82 5.91 -24.72 7.74
N GLY A 83 5.30 -25.74 7.14
CA GLY A 83 4.40 -26.68 7.82
C GLY A 83 3.02 -26.11 8.22
N ARG A 84 2.68 -24.88 7.81
CA ARG A 84 1.37 -24.26 8.07
C ARG A 84 0.66 -23.83 6.77
N PRO A 85 -0.67 -23.69 6.79
CA PRO A 85 -1.42 -23.09 5.68
C PRO A 85 -0.96 -21.65 5.40
N ALA A 86 -1.23 -21.18 4.18
CA ALA A 86 -1.03 -19.76 3.88
C ALA A 86 -2.11 -18.93 4.59
N GLU A 87 -1.70 -17.85 5.22
CA GLU A 87 -2.57 -16.89 5.91
C GLU A 87 -2.60 -15.57 5.14
N PRO A 88 -3.79 -15.01 4.85
CA PRO A 88 -3.90 -13.70 4.26
C PRO A 88 -3.50 -12.61 5.28
N ALA A 89 -2.78 -11.60 4.80
CA ALA A 89 -2.44 -10.42 5.56
C ALA A 89 -2.64 -9.16 4.70
N CYS A 90 -2.89 -8.04 5.36
CA CYS A 90 -2.90 -6.71 4.76
C CYS A 90 -2.17 -5.77 5.73
N GLY A 91 -1.37 -4.84 5.23
CA GLY A 91 -0.66 -3.92 6.12
C GLY A 91 0.54 -3.21 5.51
N ILE A 92 0.63 -3.19 4.18
CA ILE A 92 1.56 -2.30 3.49
C ILE A 92 0.68 -1.25 2.80
N ASP A 93 0.57 -0.10 3.44
CA ASP A 93 -0.33 0.97 3.02
C ASP A 93 0.50 2.13 2.44
N TYR A 94 0.05 2.66 1.31
CA TYR A 94 0.61 3.84 0.65
C TYR A 94 -0.44 4.95 0.59
N LEU A 95 0.01 6.19 0.71
CA LEU A 95 -0.79 7.39 0.46
C LEU A 95 -0.37 7.96 -0.90
N VAL A 96 -1.36 8.29 -1.73
CA VAL A 96 -1.15 8.76 -3.09
C VAL A 96 -1.89 10.06 -3.30
N THR A 97 -1.20 11.12 -3.68
CA THR A 97 -1.82 12.33 -4.20
C THR A 97 -1.62 12.40 -5.72
N ASP A 98 -2.62 12.94 -6.41
CA ASP A 98 -2.59 13.18 -7.84
C ASP A 98 -2.77 14.69 -8.07
N GLY A 99 -1.66 15.38 -8.29
CA GLY A 99 -1.61 16.80 -8.65
C GLY A 99 -0.84 17.68 -7.67
N PRO A 100 0.52 17.65 -7.66
CA PRO A 100 1.43 16.77 -8.40
C PRO A 100 1.46 15.33 -7.84
N PRO A 101 1.84 14.31 -8.64
CA PRO A 101 1.90 12.94 -8.17
C PRO A 101 2.92 12.77 -7.03
N HIS A 102 2.45 12.31 -5.87
CA HIS A 102 3.30 11.96 -4.74
C HIS A 102 2.84 10.62 -4.16
N VAL A 103 3.80 9.80 -3.75
CA VAL A 103 3.58 8.50 -3.13
C VAL A 103 4.48 8.40 -1.91
N GLU A 104 3.88 8.04 -0.78
CA GLU A 104 4.61 7.73 0.45
C GLU A 104 3.99 6.53 1.16
N VAL A 105 4.78 5.85 1.99
CA VAL A 105 4.26 4.80 2.86
C VAL A 105 3.47 5.44 4.00
N ALA A 106 2.30 4.88 4.33
CA ALA A 106 1.44 5.42 5.38
C ALA A 106 2.04 5.26 6.78
N GLU A 107 2.84 4.19 6.99
CA GLU A 107 3.57 3.93 8.23
C GLU A 107 5.08 4.00 7.93
N ALA A 108 5.67 5.16 8.16
CA ALA A 108 7.08 5.42 7.85
C ALA A 108 8.05 4.81 8.87
N PHE A 109 7.57 4.53 10.07
CA PHE A 109 8.41 4.23 11.22
C PHE A 109 8.38 2.75 11.63
N GLY A 110 7.42 1.97 11.11
CA GLY A 110 7.32 0.54 11.43
C GLY A 110 6.83 -0.37 10.30
N GLY A 111 6.84 -1.67 10.58
CA GLY A 111 6.19 -2.69 9.76
C GLY A 111 6.83 -2.97 8.40
N LEU A 112 6.16 -3.85 7.65
CA LEU A 112 6.64 -4.32 6.34
C LEU A 112 6.68 -3.22 5.27
N GLY A 113 5.88 -2.16 5.41
CA GLY A 113 5.91 -1.01 4.49
C GLY A 113 7.22 -0.24 4.55
N ARG A 114 7.69 0.12 5.75
CA ARG A 114 9.01 0.73 5.97
C ARG A 114 10.13 -0.12 5.38
N GLU A 115 10.08 -1.43 5.65
CA GLU A 115 11.12 -2.36 5.19
C GLU A 115 11.09 -2.53 3.66
N LEU A 116 9.91 -2.42 3.04
CA LEU A 116 9.75 -2.36 1.58
C LEU A 116 10.34 -1.08 0.99
N GLU A 117 10.07 0.08 1.59
CA GLU A 117 10.64 1.37 1.20
C GLU A 117 12.16 1.44 1.36
N ALA A 118 12.71 0.75 2.35
CA ALA A 118 14.14 0.69 2.56
C ALA A 118 14.88 -0.19 1.53
N GLY A 119 14.16 -1.05 0.80
CA GLY A 119 14.66 -1.80 -0.35
C GLY A 119 14.44 -3.31 -0.31
N ARG A 120 14.56 -3.95 -1.49
CA ARG A 120 14.16 -5.35 -1.73
C ARG A 120 14.76 -6.37 -0.76
N GLU A 121 16.03 -6.24 -0.38
CA GLU A 121 16.68 -7.21 0.51
C GLU A 121 16.23 -7.04 1.96
N ARG A 122 16.04 -5.78 2.38
CA ARG A 122 15.55 -5.48 3.71
C ARG A 122 14.11 -5.96 3.87
N PHE A 123 13.30 -5.79 2.84
CA PHE A 123 11.96 -6.35 2.76
C PHE A 123 11.95 -7.87 2.89
N VAL A 124 12.78 -8.60 2.14
CA VAL A 124 12.86 -10.07 2.26
C VAL A 124 13.28 -10.50 3.67
N ARG A 125 14.28 -9.84 4.27
CA ARG A 125 14.66 -10.13 5.66
C ARG A 125 13.51 -9.87 6.65
N ALA A 126 12.71 -8.84 6.41
CA ALA A 126 11.55 -8.53 7.24
C ALA A 126 10.43 -9.57 7.07
N LEU A 127 10.21 -10.07 5.84
CA LEU A 127 9.30 -11.19 5.59
C LEU A 127 9.75 -12.45 6.34
N ASP A 128 11.04 -12.76 6.34
CA ASP A 128 11.58 -13.91 7.08
C ASP A 128 11.33 -13.78 8.59
N ARG A 129 11.60 -12.59 9.16
CA ARG A 129 11.29 -12.32 10.59
C ARG A 129 9.81 -12.50 10.90
N GLU A 130 8.92 -11.94 10.07
CA GLU A 130 7.47 -12.09 10.25
C GLU A 130 7.02 -13.56 10.15
N LEU A 131 7.60 -14.33 9.22
CA LEU A 131 7.32 -15.76 9.08
C LEU A 131 7.78 -16.56 10.31
N ASP A 132 8.92 -16.22 10.90
CA ASP A 132 9.43 -16.87 12.10
C ASP A 132 8.60 -16.49 13.34
N LEU A 133 8.23 -15.21 13.50
CA LEU A 133 7.31 -14.77 14.56
C LEU A 133 5.97 -15.49 14.49
N ARG A 134 5.44 -15.76 13.30
CA ARG A 134 4.18 -16.53 13.16
C ARG A 134 4.32 -17.98 13.61
N ARG A 135 5.52 -18.57 13.55
CA ARG A 135 5.75 -19.94 14.05
C ARG A 135 5.74 -19.97 15.57
N ASP A 136 6.18 -18.90 16.22
CA ASP A 136 6.27 -18.76 17.67
C ASP A 136 5.37 -17.63 18.19
N PRO A 137 4.11 -17.94 18.56
CA PRO A 137 3.19 -16.95 19.10
C PRO A 137 3.69 -16.23 20.36
N ALA A 138 4.57 -16.86 21.16
CA ALA A 138 5.14 -16.21 22.34
C ALA A 138 6.16 -15.14 21.93
N ALA A 139 7.02 -15.46 20.95
CA ALA A 139 7.91 -14.46 20.36
C ALA A 139 7.13 -13.31 19.70
N LYS A 140 6.02 -13.60 19.00
CA LYS A 140 5.14 -12.57 18.43
C LYS A 140 4.53 -11.67 19.50
N ALA A 141 4.03 -12.24 20.59
CA ALA A 141 3.45 -11.48 21.69
C ALA A 141 4.49 -10.56 22.36
N LEU A 142 5.73 -11.04 22.51
CA LEU A 142 6.83 -10.23 23.01
C LEU A 142 7.20 -9.09 22.04
N ASP A 143 7.31 -9.38 20.74
CA ASP A 143 7.58 -8.37 19.71
C ASP A 143 6.51 -7.26 19.71
N ASP A 144 5.23 -7.64 19.78
CA ASP A 144 4.12 -6.69 19.88
C ASP A 144 4.16 -5.84 21.17
N ALA A 145 4.54 -6.46 22.30
CA ALA A 145 4.69 -5.76 23.58
C ALA A 145 5.87 -4.78 23.58
N LEU A 146 6.92 -5.09 22.81
CA LEU A 146 8.11 -4.26 22.68
C LEU A 146 7.99 -3.17 21.62
N ALA A 147 7.05 -3.29 20.67
CA ALA A 147 6.85 -2.31 19.60
C ALA A 147 6.79 -0.84 20.08
N PRO A 148 6.08 -0.47 21.18
CA PRO A 148 6.06 0.90 21.68
C PRO A 148 7.41 1.42 22.19
N PHE A 149 8.38 0.54 22.42
CA PHE A 149 9.72 0.88 22.90
C PHE A 149 10.76 0.80 21.79
N ASP A 150 10.38 0.52 20.53
CA ASP A 150 11.28 0.62 19.39
C ASP A 150 11.73 2.08 19.26
N PRO A 151 13.04 2.41 19.41
CA PRO A 151 13.53 3.79 19.33
C PRO A 151 13.28 4.45 17.97
N TYR A 152 12.86 3.66 16.97
CA TYR A 152 12.43 4.13 15.66
C TYR A 152 10.91 4.24 15.50
N ASP A 153 10.08 3.75 16.43
CA ASP A 153 8.60 3.91 16.46
C ASP A 153 8.26 5.22 17.21
N ARG A 154 8.30 6.36 16.50
CA ARG A 154 7.85 7.65 17.02
C ARG A 154 6.38 7.87 16.67
N ARG A 155 5.48 7.22 17.40
CA ARG A 155 4.07 7.60 17.43
C ARG A 155 3.87 8.91 18.18
#